data_AF-A0AAV8YKJ7-F1
#
_entry.id   AF-A0AAV8YKJ7-F1
#
_cell.length_a   1.000
_cell.length_b   1.000
_cell.length_c   1.000
_cell.angle_alpha   90.00
_cell.angle_beta   90.00
_cell.angle_gamma   90.00
#
_symmetry.space_group_name_H-M   'P 1'
#
loop_
_entity.id
_entity.type
_entity.pdbx_description
1 polymer ?
#
loop_
_entity_poly.entity_id
_entity_poly.type
_entity_poly.pdbx_seq_one_letter_code
_entity_poly.pdbx_strand_id
1 'polypeptide(L)'
;MADNIGIVLLVIFSVACLAVFVQIVAAIIWRRKILRLIDEGYYFIEVQVRWRRKELRPIHPSNVDFSSGVLRLATPISTAVY
;
A
#
# COMPACT_ATOMS: atom_id res chain seq x y z
N MET A 1 21.30 -32.44 43.71
CA MET A 1 21.63 -31.10 43.14
C MET A 1 21.38 -31.03 41.64
N ALA A 2 21.74 -32.07 40.86
CA ALA A 2 21.51 -32.10 39.41
C ALA A 2 20.02 -32.04 39.00
N ASP A 3 19.13 -32.65 39.78
CA ASP A 3 17.68 -32.71 39.45
C ASP A 3 17.02 -31.33 39.47
N ASN A 4 17.43 -30.45 40.40
CA ASN A 4 16.91 -29.09 40.51
C ASN A 4 17.34 -28.22 39.31
N ILE A 5 18.56 -28.46 38.77
CA ILE A 5 19.08 -27.75 37.60
C ILE A 5 18.27 -28.14 36.36
N GLY A 6 17.92 -29.42 36.21
CA GLY A 6 17.08 -29.91 35.11
C GLY A 6 15.68 -29.28 35.10
N ILE A 7 15.05 -29.17 36.27
CA ILE A 7 13.72 -28.55 36.41
C ILE A 7 13.76 -27.06 36.02
N VAL A 8 14.79 -26.32 36.46
CA VAL A 8 14.93 -24.89 36.13
C VAL A 8 15.09 -24.70 34.61
N LEU A 9 15.88 -25.55 33.95
CA LEU A 9 16.06 -25.48 32.49
C LEU A 9 14.75 -25.76 31.73
N LEU A 10 13.95 -26.73 32.19
CA LEU A 10 12.64 -27.03 31.59
C LEU A 10 11.67 -25.84 31.72
N VAL A 11 11.65 -25.18 32.87
CA VAL A 11 10.81 -23.99 33.08
C VAL A 11 11.23 -22.87 32.14
N ILE A 12 12.53 -22.57 32.03
CA ILE A 12 13.03 -21.53 31.11
C ILE A 12 12.68 -21.86 29.66
N PHE A 13 12.86 -23.13 29.25
CA PHE A 13 12.53 -23.56 27.89
C PHE A 13 11.03 -23.40 27.59
N SER A 14 10.15 -23.78 28.53
CA SER A 14 8.70 -23.63 28.34
C SER A 14 8.27 -22.16 28.21
N VAL A 15 8.86 -21.26 29.02
CA VAL A 15 8.61 -19.82 28.94
C VAL A 15 9.12 -19.26 27.62
N ALA A 16 10.29 -19.68 27.16
CA ALA A 16 10.85 -19.27 25.87
C ALA A 16 9.96 -19.71 24.69
N CYS A 17 9.47 -20.95 24.70
CA CYS A 17 8.54 -21.44 23.68
C CYS A 17 7.24 -20.61 23.65
N LEU A 18 6.71 -20.27 24.83
CA LEU A 18 5.49 -19.47 24.93
C LEU A 18 5.71 -18.04 24.41
N ALA A 19 6.86 -17.43 24.70
CA ALA A 19 7.22 -16.11 24.19
C ALA A 19 7.31 -16.10 22.65
N VAL A 20 7.94 -17.11 22.05
CA VAL A 20 8.01 -17.24 20.58
C VAL A 20 6.62 -17.41 19.98
N PHE A 21 5.75 -18.20 20.60
CA PHE A 21 4.38 -18.37 20.14
C PHE A 21 3.60 -17.05 20.12
N VAL A 22 3.71 -16.26 21.19
CA VAL A 22 3.08 -14.92 21.28
C VAL A 22 3.61 -13.99 20.20
N GLN A 23 4.92 -14.01 19.93
CA GLN A 23 5.53 -13.19 18.87
C GLN A 23 4.99 -13.57 17.48
N ILE A 24 4.83 -14.85 17.19
CA ILE A 24 4.25 -15.33 15.91
C ILE A 24 2.81 -14.83 15.77
N VAL A 25 1.99 -14.96 16.81
CA VAL A 25 0.59 -14.49 16.79
C VAL A 25 0.52 -12.98 16.57
N ALA A 26 1.35 -12.21 17.28
CA ALA A 26 1.42 -10.76 17.11
C ALA A 26 1.83 -10.37 15.68
N ALA A 27 2.82 -11.06 15.10
CA ALA A 27 3.25 -10.85 13.72
C ALA A 27 2.15 -11.14 12.70
N ILE A 28 1.36 -12.20 12.90
CA ILE A 28 0.21 -12.53 12.03
C ILE A 28 -0.86 -11.44 12.10
N ILE A 29 -1.18 -10.95 13.30
CA ILE A 29 -2.18 -9.88 13.49
C ILE A 29 -1.69 -8.59 12.81
N TRP A 30 -0.42 -8.22 13.00
CA TRP A 30 0.18 -7.06 12.36
C TRP A 30 0.13 -7.16 10.84
N ARG A 31 0.49 -8.32 10.27
CA ARG A 31 0.44 -8.59 8.83
C ARG A 31 -0.98 -8.44 8.27
N ARG A 32 -1.99 -8.93 8.99
CA ARG A 32 -3.41 -8.76 8.60
C ARG A 32 -3.83 -7.29 8.59
N LYS A 33 -3.36 -6.48 9.55
CA LYS A 33 -3.65 -5.04 9.57
C LYS A 33 -3.01 -4.31 8.39
N ILE A 34 -1.75 -4.61 8.08
CA ILE A 34 -1.07 -4.01 6.92
C ILE A 34 -1.79 -4.35 5.62
N LEU A 35 -2.19 -5.61 5.42
CA LEU A 35 -2.89 -6.03 4.21
C LEU A 35 -4.21 -5.25 4.02
N ARG A 36 -4.98 -5.04 5.09
CA ARG A 36 -6.19 -4.20 5.03
C ARG A 36 -5.90 -2.76 4.62
N LEU A 37 -4.86 -2.15 5.17
CA LEU A 37 -4.46 -0.79 4.82
C LEU A 37 -4.03 -0.68 3.34
N ILE A 38 -3.35 -1.71 2.82
CA ILE A 38 -2.98 -1.77 1.41
C ILE A 38 -4.23 -1.88 0.52
N ASP A 39 -5.20 -2.74 0.87
CA ASP A 39 -6.45 -2.89 0.12
C ASP A 39 -7.28 -1.60 0.15
N GLU A 40 -7.38 -0.93 1.30
CA GLU A 40 -8.06 0.37 1.44
C GLU A 40 -7.38 1.47 0.62
N GLY A 41 -6.05 1.55 0.66
CA GLY A 41 -5.27 2.47 -0.15
C GLY A 41 -5.41 2.20 -1.65
N TYR A 42 -5.45 0.94 -2.05
CA TYR A 42 -5.68 0.54 -3.43
C TYR A 42 -7.07 0.95 -3.92
N TYR A 43 -8.11 0.72 -3.10
CA TYR A 43 -9.47 1.15 -3.41
C TYR A 43 -9.57 2.67 -3.55
N PHE A 44 -8.89 3.43 -2.70
CA PHE A 44 -8.82 4.89 -2.82
C PHE A 44 -8.22 5.34 -4.15
N ILE A 45 -7.10 4.74 -4.57
CA ILE A 45 -6.45 5.04 -5.85
C ILE A 45 -7.38 4.69 -7.01
N GLU A 46 -7.98 3.51 -7.02
CA GLU A 46 -8.85 3.08 -8.12
C GLU A 46 -10.05 4.01 -8.29
N VAL A 47 -10.72 4.38 -7.18
CA VAL A 47 -11.86 5.29 -7.20
C VAL A 47 -11.40 6.68 -7.68
N GLN A 48 -10.45 7.32 -6.99
CA GLN A 48 -10.01 8.69 -7.32
C GLN A 48 -9.46 8.81 -8.75
N VAL A 49 -8.69 7.83 -9.22
CA VAL A 49 -8.13 7.82 -10.58
C VAL A 49 -9.23 7.59 -11.62
N ARG A 50 -10.24 6.76 -11.35
CA ARG A 50 -11.40 6.61 -12.25
C ARG A 50 -12.19 7.91 -12.39
N TRP A 51 -12.44 8.62 -11.28
CA TRP A 51 -13.15 9.90 -11.32
C TRP A 51 -12.39 10.93 -12.16
N ARG A 52 -11.08 11.08 -11.94
CA ARG A 52 -10.24 11.97 -12.79
C ARG A 52 -10.28 11.60 -14.27
N ARG A 53 -10.27 10.32 -14.63
CA ARG A 53 -10.34 9.90 -16.05
C ARG A 53 -11.68 10.19 -16.71
N LYS A 54 -12.80 10.14 -15.98
CA LYS A 54 -14.13 10.46 -16.54
C LYS A 54 -14.30 11.95 -16.86
N GLU A 55 -13.59 12.83 -16.14
CA GLU A 55 -13.66 14.27 -16.35
C GLU A 55 -12.65 14.79 -17.39
N LEU A 56 -11.67 13.98 -17.78
CA LEU A 56 -10.78 14.31 -18.88
C LEU A 56 -11.55 14.25 -20.20
N ARG A 57 -11.90 15.43 -20.74
CA ARG A 57 -12.47 15.53 -22.08
C ARG A 57 -11.43 15.05 -23.10
N PRO A 58 -11.84 14.27 -24.11
CA PRO A 58 -10.93 13.86 -25.18
C PRO A 58 -10.40 15.10 -25.90
N ILE A 59 -9.08 15.23 -25.96
CA ILE A 59 -8.40 16.29 -26.72
C ILE A 59 -8.21 15.78 -28.15
N HIS A 60 -8.65 16.56 -29.14
CA HIS A 60 -8.47 16.21 -30.54
C HIS A 60 -6.96 16.16 -30.87
N PRO A 61 -6.46 15.16 -31.63
CA PRO A 61 -5.03 14.98 -31.90
C PRO A 61 -4.34 16.19 -32.51
N SER A 62 -5.08 17.02 -33.26
CA SER A 62 -4.56 18.28 -33.82
C SER A 62 -4.17 19.33 -32.78
N ASN A 63 -4.62 19.19 -31.53
CA ASN A 63 -4.36 20.15 -30.45
C ASN A 63 -3.16 19.73 -29.58
N VAL A 64 -2.45 18.67 -29.98
CA VAL A 64 -1.28 18.14 -29.27
C VAL A 64 -0.07 18.22 -30.18
N ASP A 65 0.95 18.94 -29.72
CA ASP A 65 2.25 19.01 -30.39
C ASP A 65 3.24 18.07 -29.71
N PHE A 66 3.85 17.19 -30.51
CA PHE A 66 4.87 16.22 -30.09
C PHE A 66 6.23 16.45 -30.79
N SER A 67 6.38 17.52 -31.56
CA SER A 67 7.60 17.83 -32.31
C SER A 67 8.86 17.89 -31.44
N SER A 68 8.71 18.27 -30.17
CA SER A 68 9.81 18.38 -29.19
C SER A 68 10.14 17.07 -28.44
N GLY A 69 9.47 15.97 -28.74
CA GLY A 69 9.58 14.72 -27.97
C GLY A 69 8.88 14.76 -26.60
N VAL A 70 8.29 15.90 -26.25
CA VAL A 70 7.47 16.11 -25.05
C VAL A 70 6.08 16.54 -25.50
N LEU A 71 5.04 15.95 -24.90
CA LEU A 71 3.64 16.27 -25.17
C LEU A 71 3.34 17.70 -24.71
N ARG A 72 3.03 18.59 -25.66
CA ARG A 72 2.61 19.97 -25.39
C ARG A 72 1.23 20.23 -25.96
N LEU A 73 0.44 21.07 -25.30
CA LEU A 73 -0.78 21.60 -25.90
C LEU A 73 -0.38 22.64 -26.94
N ALA A 74 -0.85 22.47 -28.17
CA ALA A 74 -0.48 23.32 -29.30
C ALA A 74 -1.01 24.77 -29.17
N THR A 75 -2.01 24.99 -28.31
CA THR A 75 -2.57 26.31 -28.01
C THR A 75 -2.70 26.54 -26.50
N PRO A 76 -2.47 27.77 -26.00
CA PRO A 76 -2.85 28.12 -24.63
C PRO A 76 -4.37 28.02 -24.51
N ILE A 77 -4.86 27.42 -23.42
CA ILE A 77 -6.29 27.35 -23.08
C ILE A 77 -6.76 28.76 -22.71
N SER A 78 -6.94 29.60 -23.72
CA SER A 78 -7.68 30.85 -23.69
C SER A 78 -8.96 30.54 -24.47
N THR A 79 -10.11 30.67 -23.83
CA THR A 79 -11.47 30.32 -24.32
C THR A 79 -11.96 28.90 -23.98
N ALA A 80 -12.23 28.68 -22.69
CA ALA A 80 -13.42 27.93 -22.28
C ALA A 80 -14.24 28.84 -21.36
N VAL A 81 -14.88 29.84 -21.97
CA VAL A 81 -16.03 30.54 -21.38
C VAL A 81 -17.23 30.11 -22.22
N TYR A 82 -18.26 29.64 -21.50
CA TYR A 82 -19.55 29.07 -21.92
C TYR A 82 -19.57 27.58 -22.27
#